data_AF-A0A944Z9M3-F1
#
_entry.id   AF-A0A944Z9M3-F1
#
_cell.length_a   1.000
_cell.length_b   1.000
_cell.length_c   1.000
_cell.angle_alpha   90.00
_cell.angle_beta   90.00
_cell.angle_gamma   90.00
#
_symmetry.space_group_name_H-M   'P 1'
#
loop_
_entity.id
_entity.type
_entity.pdbx_description
1 polymer ?
#
loop_
_entity_poly.entity_id
_entity_poly.type
_entity_poly.pdbx_seq_one_letter_code
_entity_poly.pdbx_strand_id
1 'polypeptide(L)' 'MLRTRKNVKPVFVSHGHKIVLNTSIDLVLKSCRDYRVPEPARQAHNLVKKTATGKE' A
#
# COMPACT_ATOMS: atom_id res chain seq x y z
N MET A 1 12.18 -4.88 -4.57
CA MET A 1 11.12 -4.40 -5.49
C MET A 1 10.03 -5.46 -5.58
N LEU A 2 8.75 -5.09 -5.50
CA LEU A 2 7.61 -6.02 -5.49
C LEU A 2 6.54 -5.60 -6.50
N ARG A 3 6.05 -6.54 -7.33
CA ARG A 3 4.97 -6.29 -8.29
C ARG A 3 3.63 -6.74 -7.69
N THR A 4 2.80 -5.77 -7.32
CA THR A 4 1.46 -6.00 -6.73
C THR A 4 0.36 -6.15 -7.78
N ARG A 5 0.57 -5.63 -9.00
CA ARG A 5 -0.39 -5.74 -10.12
C ARG A 5 0.35 -5.92 -11.45
N LYS A 6 -0.20 -6.74 -12.34
CA LYS A 6 0.36 -6.98 -13.69
C LYS A 6 0.30 -5.68 -14.51
N ASN A 7 1.33 -5.44 -15.34
CA ASN A 7 1.45 -4.30 -16.25
C ASN A 7 1.38 -2.90 -15.59
N VAL A 8 1.66 -2.81 -14.29
CA VAL A 8 1.75 -1.53 -13.56
C VAL A 8 3.13 -1.40 -12.93
N LYS A 9 3.58 -0.16 -12.71
CA LYS A 9 4.83 0.12 -11.99
C LYS A 9 4.85 -0.63 -10.64
N PRO A 10 5.96 -1.28 -10.27
CA PRO A 10 6.09 -2.00 -9.00
C PRO A 10 6.06 -1.04 -7.81
N VAL A 11 5.98 -1.60 -6.60
CA VAL A 11 6.16 -0.90 -5.33
C VAL A 11 7.49 -1.32 -4.69
N PHE A 12 8.07 -0.44 -3.88
CA PHE A 12 9.22 -0.75 -3.05
C PHE A 12 8.73 -1.03 -1.64
N VAL A 13 9.13 -2.18 -1.09
CA VAL A 13 8.74 -2.62 0.26
C VAL A 13 10.03 -2.83 1.05
N SER A 14 10.06 -2.26 2.24
CA SER A 14 11.10 -2.43 3.26
C SER A 14 10.43 -2.82 4.58
N HIS A 15 11.19 -3.42 5.49
CA HIS A 15 10.71 -3.72 6.84
C HIS A 15 10.65 -2.47 7.68
N GLY A 16 9.71 -2.49 8.62
CA GLY A 16 9.73 -1.61 9.77
C GLY A 16 10.39 -2.30 10.97
N HIS A 17 9.93 -1.93 12.16
CA HIS A 17 10.37 -2.54 13.41
C HIS A 17 9.66 -3.86 13.70
N LYS A 18 10.37 -4.85 14.27
CA LYS A 18 9.84 -6.16 14.71
C LYS A 18 9.15 -6.98 13.61
N ILE A 19 9.59 -6.86 12.36
CA ILE A 19 9.07 -7.66 11.25
C ILE A 19 10.21 -8.01 10.28
N VAL A 20 10.15 -9.20 9.69
CA VAL A 20 11.16 -9.68 8.74
C VAL A 20 10.73 -9.48 7.29
N LEU A 21 11.73 -9.42 6.38
CA LEU A 21 11.67 -9.89 4.99
C LEU A 21 10.27 -10.14 4.41
N ASN A 22 10.01 -11.43 4.45
CA ASN A 22 8.96 -12.13 3.78
C ASN A 22 7.61 -11.77 4.40
N THR A 23 7.54 -11.61 5.72
CA THR A 23 6.29 -11.24 6.41
C THR A 23 5.78 -9.87 5.93
N SER A 24 6.65 -8.87 5.73
CA SER A 24 6.22 -7.58 5.18
C SER A 24 5.76 -7.70 3.73
N ILE A 25 6.43 -8.51 2.89
CA ILE A 25 5.99 -8.77 1.51
C ILE A 25 4.59 -9.40 1.51
N ASP A 26 4.40 -10.45 2.31
CA ASP A 26 3.14 -11.19 2.38
C ASP A 26 1.98 -10.30 2.83
N LEU A 27 2.22 -9.45 3.84
CA LEU A 27 1.22 -8.47 4.28
C LEU A 27 0.88 -7.47 3.18
N VAL A 28 1.88 -6.96 2.47
CA VAL A 28 1.67 -6.04 1.35
C VAL A 28 0.86 -6.71 0.23
N LEU A 29 1.19 -7.95 -0.16
CA LEU A 29 0.46 -8.69 -1.19
C LEU A 29 -0.99 -8.96 -0.77
N LYS A 30 -1.24 -9.40 0.46
CA LYS A 30 -2.60 -9.60 0.99
C LYS A 30 -3.42 -8.31 1.07
N SER A 31 -2.74 -7.18 1.24
CA SER A 31 -3.36 -5.84 1.28
C SER A 31 -3.54 -5.22 -0.12
N CYS A 32 -2.99 -5.83 -1.18
CA CYS A 32 -3.15 -5.38 -2.56
C CYS A 32 -4.10 -6.31 -3.29
N ARG A 33 -5.36 -5.88 -3.49
CA ARG A 33 -6.35 -6.61 -4.30
C ARG A 33 -6.39 -6.07 -5.73
N ASP A 34 -7.14 -4.99 -5.94
CA ASP A 34 -7.38 -4.45 -7.29
C ASP A 34 -6.43 -3.30 -7.67
N TYR A 35 -5.71 -2.77 -6.70
CA TYR A 35 -4.89 -1.57 -6.84
C TYR A 35 -3.40 -1.88 -6.68
N ARG A 36 -2.57 -1.00 -7.28
CA ARG A 36 -1.11 -1.02 -7.14
C ARG A 36 -0.66 -0.76 -5.70
N VAL A 37 -1.31 0.18 -5.02
CA VAL A 37 -0.98 0.64 -3.67
C VAL A 37 -1.79 -0.17 -2.66
N PRO A 38 -1.20 -0.60 -1.52
CA PRO A 38 -1.93 -1.31 -0.47
C PRO A 38 -3.17 -0.55 -0.02
N GLU A 39 -4.22 -1.30 0.28
CA GLU A 39 -5.51 -0.78 0.73
C GLU A 39 -5.38 0.22 1.90
N PRO A 40 -4.59 -0.04 2.96
CA PRO A 40 -4.44 0.89 4.08
C PRO A 40 -3.82 2.24 3.68
N ALA A 41 -2.75 2.21 2.87
CA ALA A 41 -2.09 3.43 2.39
C ALA A 41 -3.00 4.24 1.46
N ARG A 42 -3.83 3.55 0.66
CA ARG A 42 -4.82 4.18 -0.21
C ARG A 42 -5.94 4.85 0.59
N GLN A 43 -6.42 4.21 1.67
CA GLN A 43 -7.41 4.82 2.57
C GLN A 43 -6.86 6.08 3.23
N ALA A 44 -5.63 6.02 3.77
CA ALA A 44 -4.98 7.17 4.37
C ALA A 44 -4.85 8.35 3.37
N HIS A 45 -4.43 8.07 2.14
CA HIS A 45 -4.37 9.07 1.07
C HIS A 45 -5.73 9.70 0.77
N ASN A 46 -6.78 8.89 0.68
CA ASN A 46 -8.13 9.38 0.42
C ASN A 46 -8.66 10.24 1.58
N LEU A 47 -8.38 9.85 2.83
CA LEU A 47 -8.76 10.61 4.01
C LEU A 47 -8.11 12.00 4.00
N VAL A 48 -6.79 12.07 3.80
CA VAL A 48 -6.06 13.34 3.71
C VAL A 48 -6.59 14.21 2.56
N LYS A 49 -6.94 13.60 1.42
CA LYS A 49 -7.57 14.35 0.32
C LYS A 49 -8.94 14.91 0.69
N LYS A 50 -9.78 14.15 1.38
CA LYS A 50 -11.11 14.61 1.81
C LYS A 50 -10.99 15.78 2.79
N THR A 51 -10.16 15.64 3.82
CA THR A 51 -9.97 16.67 4.84
C THR A 51 -9.31 17.93 4.27
N ALA A 52 -8.33 17.79 3.37
CA ALA A 52 -7.68 18.93 2.74
C ALA A 52 -8.58 19.70 1.76
N THR A 53 -9.62 19.06 1.21
CA THR A 53 -10.55 19.68 0.26
C THR A 53 -11.85 20.17 0.92
N GLY A 54 -12.00 20.00 2.24
CA GLY A 54 -13.18 20.43 2.99
C GLY A 54 -14.47 19.71 2.59
N LYS A 55 -14.37 18.56 1.90
CA LYS A 55 -15.52 17.72 1.54
C LYS A 55 -15.67 16.64 2.60
N GLU A 56 -16.63 16.83 3.49
CA GLU A 56 -17.13 15.82 4.44
C GLU A 56 -17.90 14.72 3.69
#